data_AF-A0AAX4IT99-F1
#
_entry.id   AF-A0AAX4IT99-F1
#
_cell.length_a   1.000
_cell.length_b   1.000
_cell.length_c   1.000
_cell.angle_alpha   90.00
_cell.angle_beta   90.00
_cell.angle_gamma   90.00
#
_symmetry.space_group_name_H-M   'P 1'
#
loop_
_entity.id
_entity.type
_entity.pdbx_description
1 polymer ?
#
loop_
_entity_poly.entity_id
_entity_poly.type
_entity_poly.pdbx_seq_one_letter_code
_entity_poly.pdbx_strand_id
1 'polypeptide(L)'
;MGSITERNPLGVSVAVQANDAKSVAELSDVVGSLGRTFSPENEEGRLQLLKQTRSLLQALETLRETMIKHCWAQSSVSFVIATGIESGLFSYMAQNPGNKRVDQLSKALSFDHDVLSRTMRHLGSMGYLKEVGPDEYEATNFAKSLSLPIIAGGYSCIVGGCWPTFSNFPSYLKKHNWSIPADPTEGPLQDVVGKDSNFFKHMMTNYPGGEFQSHMAGYRQGRPSWMDEGAYPVAERLIRGADGSADAAFLVDIGGSIGHDLDEFCRKHPDAPGRHILQDLPHVLSQI
;
A
#
# COMPACT_ATOMS: atom_id res chain seq x y z
N MET A 1 39.26 -14.81 -3.68
CA MET A 1 37.87 -15.29 -3.59
C MET A 1 37.67 -16.25 -4.74
N GLY A 2 37.56 -17.55 -4.43
CA GLY A 2 37.43 -18.59 -5.45
C GLY A 2 36.13 -18.43 -6.21
N SER A 3 36.24 -18.35 -7.53
CA SER A 3 35.11 -18.44 -8.46
C SER A 3 34.49 -19.81 -8.29
N ILE A 4 33.35 -19.89 -7.61
CA ILE A 4 32.47 -21.04 -7.73
C ILE A 4 31.90 -20.93 -9.14
N THR A 5 32.49 -21.66 -10.09
CA THR A 5 31.84 -21.98 -11.37
C THR A 5 30.72 -22.97 -11.10
N GLU A 6 29.67 -22.48 -10.45
CA GLU A 6 28.44 -23.22 -10.27
C GLU A 6 27.81 -23.37 -11.66
N ARG A 7 27.83 -24.60 -12.18
CA ARG A 7 27.00 -24.96 -13.34
C ARG A 7 25.55 -24.73 -12.90
N ASN A 8 24.95 -23.65 -13.40
CA ASN A 8 23.53 -23.41 -13.19
C ASN A 8 22.76 -24.63 -13.73
N PRO A 9 21.94 -25.32 -12.92
CA PRO A 9 21.18 -26.49 -13.36
C PRO A 9 20.20 -26.16 -14.50
N LEU A 10 19.90 -24.87 -14.72
CA LEU A 10 19.04 -24.38 -15.78
C LEU A 10 19.82 -23.68 -16.89
N GLY A 11 19.46 -23.98 -18.14
CA GLY A 11 19.94 -23.24 -19.30
C GLY A 11 19.28 -21.86 -19.41
N VAL A 12 20.01 -20.87 -19.92
CA VAL A 12 19.54 -19.48 -20.07
C VAL A 12 18.26 -19.37 -20.92
N SER A 13 18.04 -20.30 -21.85
CA SER A 13 16.84 -20.36 -22.69
C SER A 13 15.53 -20.48 -21.91
N VAL A 14 15.56 -20.98 -20.67
CA VAL A 14 14.38 -21.04 -19.79
C VAL A 14 13.85 -19.64 -19.44
N ALA A 15 14.72 -18.61 -19.45
CA ALA A 15 14.34 -17.26 -19.07
C ALA A 15 13.27 -16.63 -19.98
N VAL A 16 13.14 -17.09 -21.22
CA VAL A 16 12.15 -16.60 -22.20
C VAL A 16 10.94 -17.52 -22.35
N GLN A 17 10.82 -18.55 -21.51
CA GLN A 17 9.66 -19.42 -21.47
C GLN A 17 8.62 -18.87 -20.50
N ALA A 18 7.35 -19.08 -20.83
CA ALA A 18 6.24 -18.81 -19.92
C ALA A 18 6.41 -19.61 -18.62
N ASN A 19 6.09 -18.98 -17.49
CA ASN A 19 6.29 -19.57 -16.17
C ASN A 19 5.49 -20.87 -15.96
N ASP A 20 4.27 -20.96 -16.51
CA ASP A 20 3.48 -22.20 -16.50
C ASP A 20 2.52 -22.31 -17.69
N ALA A 21 3.06 -22.67 -18.86
CA ALA A 21 2.26 -22.82 -20.08
C ALA A 21 1.17 -23.90 -19.99
N LYS A 22 1.29 -24.91 -19.10
CA LYS A 22 0.34 -26.03 -19.03
C LYS A 22 -0.98 -25.62 -18.40
N SER A 23 -0.94 -24.70 -17.45
CA SER A 23 -2.12 -24.22 -16.73
C SER A 23 -2.90 -23.11 -17.46
N VAL A 24 -2.35 -22.54 -18.55
CA VAL A 24 -2.93 -21.37 -19.24
C VAL A 24 -4.35 -21.64 -19.76
N ALA A 25 -4.60 -22.80 -20.37
CA ALA A 25 -5.90 -23.12 -20.94
C ALA A 25 -6.99 -23.19 -19.85
N GLU A 26 -6.73 -23.95 -18.78
CA GLU A 26 -7.65 -24.09 -17.64
C GLU A 26 -7.90 -22.74 -16.95
N LEU A 27 -6.84 -21.98 -16.66
CA LEU A 27 -6.96 -20.66 -16.03
C LEU A 27 -7.75 -19.67 -16.90
N SER A 28 -7.55 -19.72 -18.22
CA SER A 28 -8.31 -18.90 -19.19
C SER A 28 -9.79 -19.25 -19.16
N ASP A 29 -10.14 -20.53 -19.13
CA ASP A 29 -11.54 -20.98 -19.06
C ASP A 29 -12.21 -20.55 -17.75
N VAL A 30 -11.50 -20.66 -16.62
CA VAL A 30 -11.99 -20.22 -15.31
C VAL A 30 -12.22 -18.71 -15.28
N VAL A 31 -11.25 -17.92 -15.77
CA VAL A 31 -11.37 -16.45 -15.88
C VAL A 31 -12.56 -16.09 -16.78
N GLY A 32 -12.71 -16.75 -17.93
CA GLY A 32 -13.84 -16.54 -18.83
C GLY A 32 -15.19 -16.88 -18.19
N SER A 33 -15.25 -17.96 -17.39
CA SER A 33 -16.46 -18.35 -16.67
C SER A 33 -16.85 -17.35 -15.59
N LEU A 34 -15.91 -16.98 -14.72
CA LEU A 34 -16.13 -16.00 -13.66
C LEU A 34 -16.45 -14.60 -14.23
N GLY A 35 -15.82 -14.24 -15.35
CA GLY A 35 -16.08 -12.98 -16.05
C GLY A 35 -17.50 -12.86 -16.60
N ARG A 36 -18.09 -13.97 -17.07
CA ARG A 36 -19.49 -13.97 -17.57
C ARG A 36 -20.52 -13.71 -16.49
N THR A 37 -20.21 -14.00 -15.23
CA THR A 37 -21.11 -13.82 -14.08
C THR A 37 -20.66 -12.66 -13.19
N PHE A 38 -19.73 -11.82 -13.65
CA PHE A 38 -19.20 -10.71 -12.87
C PHE A 38 -20.30 -9.68 -12.56
N SER A 39 -20.37 -9.27 -11.30
CA SER A 39 -21.22 -8.18 -10.81
C SER A 39 -20.38 -7.33 -9.84
N PRO A 40 -20.39 -5.99 -9.97
CA PRO A 40 -19.70 -5.08 -9.06
C PRO A 40 -20.13 -5.21 -7.59
N GLU A 41 -21.35 -5.70 -7.35
CA GLU A 41 -21.96 -5.84 -6.03
C GLU A 41 -21.56 -7.14 -5.33
N ASN A 42 -20.97 -8.10 -6.06
CA ASN A 42 -20.51 -9.38 -5.52
C ASN A 42 -19.01 -9.35 -5.22
N GLU A 43 -18.65 -8.94 -4.01
CA GLU A 43 -17.25 -8.82 -3.56
C GLU A 43 -16.50 -10.16 -3.60
N GLU A 44 -17.15 -11.27 -3.21
CA GLU A 44 -16.53 -12.59 -3.26
C GLU A 44 -16.22 -12.99 -4.71
N GLY A 45 -17.18 -12.81 -5.62
CA GLY A 45 -17.00 -13.06 -7.05
C GLY A 45 -15.88 -12.20 -7.65
N ARG A 46 -15.81 -10.92 -7.29
CA ARG A 46 -14.72 -10.02 -7.69
C ARG A 46 -13.36 -10.53 -7.20
N LEU A 47 -13.24 -10.95 -5.95
CA LEU A 47 -12.00 -11.49 -5.36
C LEU A 47 -11.58 -12.81 -6.03
N GLN A 48 -12.53 -13.71 -6.31
CA GLN A 48 -12.27 -14.96 -7.02
C GLN A 48 -11.76 -14.69 -8.44
N LEU A 49 -12.44 -13.83 -9.21
CA LEU A 49 -12.00 -13.45 -10.55
C LEU A 49 -10.61 -12.82 -10.52
N LEU A 50 -10.37 -11.87 -9.61
CA LEU A 50 -9.07 -11.21 -9.45
C LEU A 50 -7.94 -12.21 -9.16
N LYS A 51 -8.19 -13.20 -8.29
CA LYS A 51 -7.22 -14.27 -7.98
C LYS A 51 -6.87 -15.05 -9.25
N GLN A 52 -7.86 -15.49 -10.01
CA GLN A 52 -7.65 -16.30 -11.21
C GLN A 52 -6.98 -15.51 -12.34
N THR A 53 -7.33 -14.23 -12.52
CA THR A 53 -6.66 -13.34 -13.47
C THR A 53 -5.17 -13.15 -13.11
N ARG A 54 -4.84 -13.01 -11.81
CA ARG A 54 -3.44 -12.95 -11.37
C ARG A 54 -2.70 -14.25 -11.64
N SER A 55 -3.32 -15.39 -11.39
CA SER A 55 -2.73 -16.70 -11.71
C SER A 55 -2.50 -16.87 -13.21
N LEU A 56 -3.45 -16.47 -14.05
CA LEU A 56 -3.29 -16.51 -15.51
C LEU A 56 -2.14 -15.60 -15.98
N LEU A 57 -2.06 -14.37 -15.45
CA LEU A 57 -0.95 -13.45 -15.75
C LEU A 57 0.40 -14.08 -15.35
N GLN A 58 0.50 -14.63 -14.13
CA GLN A 58 1.71 -15.29 -13.66
C GLN A 58 2.09 -16.53 -14.46
N ALA A 59 1.13 -17.25 -15.03
CA ALA A 59 1.38 -18.40 -15.90
C ALA A 59 1.93 -17.99 -17.27
N LEU A 60 1.44 -16.87 -17.80
CA LEU A 60 1.79 -16.34 -19.12
C LEU A 60 3.13 -15.61 -19.15
N GLU A 61 3.45 -14.83 -18.11
CA GLU A 61 4.68 -14.06 -18.05
C GLU A 61 5.90 -14.98 -18.19
N THR A 62 6.85 -14.56 -19.02
CA THR A 62 8.15 -15.22 -19.03
C THR A 62 8.91 -14.89 -17.74
N LEU A 63 9.87 -15.75 -17.37
CA LEU A 63 10.68 -15.51 -16.18
C LEU A 63 11.46 -14.19 -16.29
N ARG A 64 11.94 -13.85 -17.50
CA ARG A 64 12.61 -12.59 -17.79
C ARG A 64 11.65 -11.40 -17.65
N GLU A 65 10.43 -11.48 -18.17
CA GLU A 65 9.44 -10.41 -18.02
C GLU A 65 9.07 -10.18 -16.56
N THR A 66 8.92 -11.26 -15.78
CA THR A 66 8.72 -11.18 -14.33
C THR A 66 9.85 -10.42 -13.64
N MET A 67 11.11 -10.74 -13.98
CA MET A 67 12.28 -10.01 -13.46
C MET A 67 12.27 -8.53 -13.88
N ILE A 68 11.99 -8.22 -15.15
CA ILE A 68 11.91 -6.83 -15.63
C ILE A 68 10.82 -6.06 -14.89
N LYS A 69 9.66 -6.70 -14.67
CA LYS A 69 8.56 -6.12 -13.91
C LYS A 69 9.00 -5.73 -12.50
N HIS A 70 9.70 -6.60 -11.79
CA HIS A 70 10.17 -6.30 -10.44
C HIS A 70 11.27 -5.21 -10.43
N CYS A 71 12.25 -5.32 -11.32
CA CYS A 71 13.44 -4.46 -11.29
C CYS A 71 13.20 -3.06 -11.88
N TRP A 72 12.38 -2.96 -12.93
CA TRP A 72 12.25 -1.73 -13.73
C TRP A 72 10.83 -1.16 -13.74
N ALA A 73 9.80 -2.00 -13.70
CA ALA A 73 8.43 -1.52 -13.82
C ALA A 73 7.84 -1.09 -12.46
N GLN A 74 7.70 -2.04 -11.54
CA GLN A 74 7.01 -1.87 -10.25
C GLN A 74 7.78 -0.98 -9.27
N SER A 75 9.10 -1.14 -9.18
CA SER A 75 9.97 -0.28 -8.36
C SER A 75 9.87 1.17 -8.85
N SER A 76 10.18 1.41 -10.13
CA SER A 76 10.20 2.75 -10.73
C SER A 76 8.85 3.44 -10.67
N VAL A 77 7.74 2.73 -10.92
CA VAL A 77 6.42 3.36 -10.92
C VAL A 77 6.01 3.85 -9.54
N SER A 78 6.42 3.15 -8.47
CA SER A 78 6.11 3.59 -7.10
C SER A 78 6.83 4.89 -6.74
N PHE A 79 8.08 5.07 -7.19
CA PHE A 79 8.79 6.34 -7.06
C PHE A 79 8.13 7.45 -7.88
N VAL A 80 7.72 7.14 -9.11
CA VAL A 80 7.03 8.10 -9.98
C VAL A 80 5.68 8.51 -9.40
N ILE A 81 4.93 7.58 -8.78
CA ILE A 81 3.70 7.90 -8.06
C ILE A 81 4.00 8.79 -6.85
N ALA A 82 5.02 8.47 -6.04
CA ALA A 82 5.41 9.31 -4.92
C ALA A 82 5.77 10.74 -5.39
N THR A 83 6.56 10.87 -6.46
CA THR A 83 6.85 12.18 -7.08
C THR A 83 5.60 12.90 -7.57
N GLY A 84 4.64 12.18 -8.16
CA GLY A 84 3.36 12.75 -8.60
C GLY A 84 2.48 13.23 -7.44
N ILE A 85 2.54 12.57 -6.28
CA ILE A 85 1.86 13.02 -5.05
C ILE A 85 2.51 14.30 -4.52
N GLU A 86 3.83 14.28 -4.32
CA GLU A 86 4.59 15.42 -3.76
C GLU A 86 4.53 16.67 -4.67
N SER A 87 4.50 16.49 -5.99
CA SER A 87 4.35 17.58 -6.95
C SER A 87 2.91 18.09 -7.12
N GLY A 88 1.92 17.44 -6.50
CA GLY A 88 0.51 17.78 -6.65
C GLY A 88 -0.13 17.39 -7.99
N LEU A 89 0.55 16.57 -8.82
CA LEU A 89 0.08 16.13 -10.13
C LEU A 89 -1.31 15.47 -10.05
N PHE A 90 -1.48 14.50 -9.15
CA PHE A 90 -2.74 13.75 -9.05
C PHE A 90 -3.88 14.60 -8.50
N SER A 91 -3.59 15.47 -7.52
CA SER A 91 -4.54 16.45 -6.99
C SER A 91 -5.01 17.41 -8.08
N TYR A 92 -4.09 17.93 -8.89
CA TYR A 92 -4.43 18.81 -10.01
C TYR A 92 -5.30 18.09 -11.06
N MET A 93 -4.95 16.86 -11.44
CA MET A 93 -5.74 16.07 -12.41
C MET A 93 -7.12 15.70 -11.87
N ALA A 94 -7.27 15.47 -10.57
CA ALA A 94 -8.56 15.20 -9.93
C ALA A 94 -9.46 16.44 -9.91
N GLN A 95 -8.89 17.62 -9.61
CA GLN A 95 -9.62 18.90 -9.58
C GLN A 95 -9.97 19.43 -10.98
N ASN A 96 -9.20 19.04 -12.00
CA ASN A 96 -9.38 19.47 -13.37
C ASN A 96 -9.66 18.24 -14.24
N PRO A 97 -10.89 17.71 -14.30
CA PRO A 97 -11.19 16.50 -15.06
C PRO A 97 -10.95 16.67 -16.57
N GLY A 98 -10.84 15.54 -17.27
CA GLY A 98 -10.60 15.44 -18.71
C GLY A 98 -9.12 15.29 -19.06
N ASN A 99 -8.87 15.23 -20.38
CA ASN A 99 -7.52 15.05 -20.92
C ASN A 99 -6.60 16.21 -20.54
N LYS A 100 -5.34 15.90 -20.28
CA LYS A 100 -4.29 16.86 -19.95
C LYS A 100 -3.09 16.63 -20.85
N ARG A 101 -2.64 17.70 -21.51
CA ARG A 101 -1.36 17.70 -22.18
C ARG A 101 -0.23 17.93 -21.20
N VAL A 102 0.92 17.31 -21.44
CA VAL A 102 2.10 17.45 -20.59
C VAL A 102 2.56 18.90 -20.50
N ASP A 103 2.50 19.67 -21.59
CA ASP A 103 2.91 21.09 -21.60
C ASP A 103 2.01 21.97 -20.71
N GLN A 104 0.73 21.64 -20.61
CA GLN A 104 -0.21 22.32 -19.72
C GLN A 104 0.08 21.97 -18.25
N LEU A 105 0.28 20.68 -17.94
CA LEU A 105 0.60 20.21 -16.59
C LEU A 105 1.95 20.76 -16.11
N SER A 106 2.96 20.74 -16.97
CA SER A 106 4.30 21.26 -16.70
C SER A 106 4.25 22.72 -16.28
N LYS A 107 3.52 23.57 -17.04
CA LYS A 107 3.31 24.98 -16.70
C LYS A 107 2.53 25.16 -15.39
N ALA A 108 1.43 24.42 -15.22
CA ALA A 108 0.56 24.56 -14.06
C ALA A 108 1.24 24.16 -12.74
N LEU A 109 2.09 23.14 -12.77
CA LEU A 109 2.77 22.57 -11.60
C LEU A 109 4.20 23.09 -11.43
N SER A 110 4.69 23.93 -12.36
CA SER A 110 6.12 24.29 -12.45
C SER A 110 7.03 23.05 -12.44
N PHE A 111 6.59 21.99 -13.11
CA PHE A 111 7.30 20.72 -13.26
C PHE A 111 8.08 20.77 -14.58
N ASP A 112 9.36 20.41 -14.57
CA ASP A 112 10.15 20.22 -15.79
C ASP A 112 9.41 19.39 -16.85
N HIS A 113 9.33 19.93 -18.07
CA HIS A 113 8.54 19.35 -19.15
C HIS A 113 9.00 17.93 -19.52
N ASP A 114 10.31 17.73 -19.65
CA ASP A 114 10.86 16.47 -20.17
C ASP A 114 10.82 15.37 -19.11
N VAL A 115 11.06 15.73 -17.84
CA VAL A 115 10.87 14.82 -16.71
C VAL A 115 9.40 14.44 -16.60
N LEU A 116 8.47 15.40 -16.66
CA LEU A 116 7.04 15.10 -16.57
C LEU A 116 6.56 14.25 -17.75
N SER A 117 7.02 14.54 -18.96
CA SER A 117 6.71 13.76 -20.16
C SER A 117 7.11 12.28 -19.99
N ARG A 118 8.31 12.01 -19.45
CA ARG A 118 8.77 10.64 -19.15
C ARG A 118 7.99 9.97 -18.02
N THR A 119 7.70 10.73 -16.96
CA THR A 119 6.86 10.29 -15.83
C THR A 119 5.48 9.86 -16.31
N MET A 120 4.81 10.68 -17.11
CA MET A 120 3.47 10.41 -17.61
C MET A 120 3.44 9.20 -18.56
N ARG A 121 4.45 9.04 -19.43
CA ARG A 121 4.61 7.82 -20.25
C ARG A 121 4.72 6.56 -19.40
N HIS A 122 5.50 6.60 -18.31
CA HIS A 122 5.66 5.45 -17.42
C HIS A 122 4.38 5.14 -16.65
N LEU A 123 3.68 6.16 -16.15
CA LEU A 123 2.37 5.98 -15.52
C LEU A 123 1.32 5.43 -16.51
N GLY A 124 1.38 5.88 -17.77
CA GLY A 124 0.54 5.40 -18.86
C GLY A 124 0.79 3.93 -19.21
N SER A 125 2.05 3.54 -19.39
CA SER A 125 2.43 2.16 -19.70
C SER A 125 2.08 1.16 -18.59
N MET A 126 2.04 1.65 -17.34
CA MET A 126 1.62 0.88 -16.17
C MET A 126 0.11 0.88 -15.93
N GLY A 127 -0.67 1.55 -16.78
CA GLY A 127 -2.13 1.60 -16.72
C GLY A 127 -2.70 2.50 -15.62
N TYR A 128 -1.87 3.33 -14.98
CA TYR A 128 -2.33 4.28 -13.96
C TYR A 128 -2.85 5.58 -14.57
N LEU A 129 -2.38 5.93 -15.76
CA LEU A 129 -2.97 6.93 -16.63
C LEU A 129 -3.40 6.28 -17.94
N LYS A 130 -4.35 6.91 -18.62
CA LYS A 130 -4.75 6.52 -19.97
C LYS A 130 -4.13 7.49 -20.95
N GLU A 131 -3.20 7.02 -21.79
CA GLU A 131 -2.67 7.81 -22.90
C GLU A 131 -3.73 7.91 -24.00
N VAL A 132 -4.16 9.14 -24.31
CA VAL A 132 -5.22 9.44 -25.30
C VAL A 132 -4.68 10.12 -26.55
N GLY A 133 -3.42 10.53 -26.52
CA GLY A 133 -2.67 11.09 -27.63
C GLY A 133 -1.21 11.31 -27.23
N PRO A 134 -0.32 11.67 -28.18
CA PRO A 134 1.07 11.98 -27.86
C PRO A 134 1.18 13.09 -26.82
N ASP A 135 1.79 12.76 -25.68
CA ASP A 135 1.89 13.64 -24.51
C ASP A 135 0.54 14.16 -23.99
N GLU A 136 -0.53 13.38 -24.14
CA GLU A 136 -1.87 13.69 -23.66
C GLU A 136 -2.47 12.51 -22.89
N TYR A 137 -2.90 12.76 -21.65
CA TYR A 137 -3.30 11.71 -20.71
C TYR A 137 -4.59 12.06 -19.96
N GLU A 138 -5.36 11.03 -19.64
CA GLU A 138 -6.53 11.09 -18.77
C GLU A 138 -6.27 10.30 -17.47
N ALA A 139 -6.68 10.86 -16.33
CA ALA A 139 -6.55 10.19 -15.04
C ALA A 139 -7.55 9.04 -14.89
N THR A 140 -7.05 7.84 -14.57
CA THR A 140 -7.89 6.70 -14.17
C THR A 140 -8.52 6.93 -12.79
N ASN A 141 -9.47 6.08 -12.40
CA ASN A 141 -10.03 6.12 -11.02
C ASN A 141 -8.94 5.91 -9.97
N PHE A 142 -7.93 5.08 -10.26
CA PHE A 142 -6.78 4.92 -9.38
C PHE A 142 -5.96 6.21 -9.28
N ALA A 143 -5.58 6.83 -10.40
CA ALA A 143 -4.83 8.09 -10.37
C ALA A 143 -5.58 9.20 -9.62
N LYS A 144 -6.90 9.29 -9.77
CA LYS A 144 -7.73 10.24 -9.00
C LYS A 144 -7.71 9.92 -7.51
N SER A 145 -7.74 8.64 -7.13
CA SER A 145 -7.68 8.22 -5.72
C SER A 145 -6.38 8.62 -5.02
N LEU A 146 -5.29 8.85 -5.76
CA LEU A 146 -4.03 9.36 -5.21
C LEU A 146 -4.11 10.83 -4.74
N SER A 147 -5.23 11.52 -4.97
CA SER A 147 -5.52 12.81 -4.33
C SER A 147 -6.14 12.67 -2.93
N LEU A 148 -6.57 11.46 -2.55
CA LEU A 148 -7.11 11.18 -1.21
C LEU A 148 -5.95 10.95 -0.24
N PRO A 149 -5.85 11.70 0.88
CA PRO A 149 -4.77 11.54 1.86
C PRO A 149 -4.58 10.10 2.33
N ILE A 150 -5.67 9.36 2.54
CA ILE A 150 -5.64 7.97 3.02
C ILE A 150 -4.97 6.99 2.04
N ILE A 151 -4.93 7.32 0.75
CA ILE A 151 -4.22 6.54 -0.28
C ILE A 151 -2.82 7.12 -0.49
N ALA A 152 -2.73 8.44 -0.65
CA ALA A 152 -1.48 9.16 -0.91
C ALA A 152 -0.45 8.96 0.20
N GLY A 153 -0.88 9.03 1.47
CA GLY A 153 -0.03 8.88 2.65
C GLY A 153 0.71 7.54 2.70
N GLY A 154 0.16 6.50 2.06
CA GLY A 154 0.85 5.23 1.91
C GLY A 154 2.13 5.32 1.07
N TYR A 155 2.21 6.20 0.09
CA TYR A 155 3.42 6.38 -0.73
C TYR A 155 4.49 7.14 0.03
N SER A 156 4.17 8.27 0.67
CA SER A 156 5.16 8.99 1.47
C SER A 156 5.63 8.13 2.66
N CYS A 157 4.71 7.43 3.33
CA CYS A 157 5.04 6.53 4.44
C CYS A 157 5.90 5.34 4.01
N ILE A 158 5.50 4.61 2.97
CA ILE A 158 6.15 3.34 2.60
C ILE A 158 7.30 3.58 1.62
N VAL A 159 7.08 4.32 0.53
CA VAL A 159 8.13 4.60 -0.48
C VAL A 159 9.17 5.56 0.08
N GLY A 160 8.75 6.60 0.80
CA GLY A 160 9.69 7.50 1.47
C GLY A 160 10.32 6.86 2.70
N GLY A 161 9.49 6.51 3.70
CA GLY A 161 9.97 6.13 5.03
C GLY A 161 10.52 4.71 5.18
N CYS A 162 10.04 3.74 4.40
CA CYS A 162 10.38 2.33 4.60
C CYS A 162 11.27 1.73 3.50
N TRP A 163 11.09 2.12 2.25
CA TRP A 163 11.82 1.53 1.12
C TRP A 163 13.34 1.68 1.16
N PRO A 164 13.93 2.76 1.72
CA PRO A 164 15.38 2.80 1.94
C PRO A 164 15.86 1.59 2.79
N THR A 165 15.10 1.24 3.82
CA THR A 165 15.35 0.04 4.65
C THR A 165 15.19 -1.25 3.86
N PHE A 166 14.12 -1.38 3.08
CA PHE A 166 13.86 -2.58 2.27
C PHE A 166 14.98 -2.80 1.23
N SER A 167 15.42 -1.72 0.60
CA SER A 167 16.48 -1.74 -0.41
C SER A 167 17.84 -2.10 0.19
N ASN A 168 18.09 -1.70 1.45
CA ASN A 168 19.31 -2.03 2.18
C ASN A 168 19.27 -3.45 2.78
N PHE A 169 18.11 -4.07 2.93
CA PHE A 169 17.95 -5.32 3.67
C PHE A 169 18.86 -6.48 3.21
N PRO A 170 19.08 -6.72 1.89
CA PRO A 170 20.03 -7.75 1.45
C PRO A 170 21.48 -7.45 1.89
N SER A 171 21.91 -6.19 1.82
CA SER A 171 23.23 -5.75 2.27
C SER A 171 23.38 -5.88 3.78
N TYR A 172 22.34 -5.50 4.52
CA TYR A 172 22.26 -5.68 5.97
C TYR A 172 22.40 -7.16 6.35
N LEU A 173 21.59 -8.06 5.77
CA LEU A 173 21.68 -9.48 6.09
C LEU A 173 23.07 -10.04 5.77
N LYS A 174 23.66 -9.67 4.62
CA LYS A 174 25.03 -10.07 4.28
C LYS A 174 26.05 -9.58 5.32
N LYS A 175 25.94 -8.33 5.77
CA LYS A 175 26.78 -7.74 6.83
C LYS A 175 26.63 -8.48 8.16
N HIS A 176 25.43 -8.98 8.46
CA HIS A 176 25.09 -9.68 9.70
C HIS A 176 25.06 -11.21 9.55
N ASN A 177 25.78 -11.78 8.58
CA ASN A 177 25.87 -13.22 8.35
C ASN A 177 24.50 -13.93 8.26
N TRP A 178 23.57 -13.30 7.55
CA TRP A 178 22.20 -13.77 7.33
C TRP A 178 21.38 -13.92 8.62
N SER A 179 21.65 -13.07 9.62
CA SER A 179 20.94 -13.03 10.90
C SER A 179 20.49 -11.61 11.26
N ILE A 180 19.56 -11.50 12.21
CA ILE A 180 19.11 -10.23 12.79
C ILE A 180 19.42 -10.28 14.30
N PRO A 181 20.14 -9.30 14.87
CA PRO A 181 20.37 -9.21 16.30
C PRO A 181 19.05 -9.07 17.08
N ALA A 182 19.04 -9.52 18.33
CA ALA A 182 17.89 -9.34 19.22
C ALA A 182 17.69 -7.89 19.69
N ASP A 183 18.75 -7.08 19.64
CA ASP A 183 18.70 -5.66 20.02
C ASP A 183 17.93 -4.86 18.95
N PRO A 184 16.77 -4.24 19.29
CA PRO A 184 15.98 -3.47 18.35
C PRO A 184 16.66 -2.18 17.87
N THR A 185 17.76 -1.76 18.51
CA THR A 185 18.59 -0.63 18.07
C THR A 185 19.61 -1.01 17.00
N GLU A 186 19.75 -2.30 16.68
CA GLU A 186 20.65 -2.84 15.66
C GLU A 186 19.90 -3.50 14.50
N GLY A 187 18.61 -3.20 14.35
CA GLY A 187 17.76 -3.72 13.29
C GLY A 187 18.04 -3.14 11.90
N PRO A 188 17.41 -3.71 10.85
CA PRO A 188 17.57 -3.22 9.47
C PRO A 188 17.24 -1.74 9.29
N LEU A 189 16.22 -1.25 10.00
CA LEU A 189 15.83 0.16 9.95
C LEU A 189 16.97 1.03 10.49
N GLN A 190 17.51 0.70 11.65
CA GLN A 190 18.58 1.45 12.31
C GLN A 190 19.88 1.47 11.50
N ASP A 191 20.14 0.46 10.67
CA ASP A 191 21.26 0.46 9.74
C ASP A 191 21.13 1.57 8.66
N VAL A 192 19.91 2.04 8.39
CA VAL A 192 19.63 3.12 7.43
C VAL A 192 19.40 4.46 8.13
N VAL A 193 18.61 4.49 9.22
CA VAL A 193 18.15 5.74 9.85
C VAL A 193 18.92 6.10 11.13
N GLY A 194 19.88 5.27 11.54
CA GLY A 194 20.67 5.44 12.75
C GLY A 194 20.08 4.76 13.99
N LYS A 195 20.95 4.37 14.93
CA LYS A 195 20.61 3.60 16.13
C LYS A 195 19.72 4.34 17.13
N ASP A 196 19.80 5.67 17.16
CA ASP A 196 19.04 6.53 18.08
C ASP A 196 17.59 6.81 17.61
N SER A 197 17.13 6.07 16.61
CA SER A 197 15.80 6.22 16.02
C SER A 197 15.08 4.87 15.97
N ASN A 198 13.78 4.91 16.27
CA ASN A 198 12.85 3.82 15.99
C ASN A 198 11.92 4.23 14.84
N PHE A 199 11.08 3.31 14.37
CA PHE A 199 10.18 3.56 13.26
C PHE A 199 9.30 4.81 13.47
N PHE A 200 8.62 4.90 14.61
CA PHE A 200 7.72 6.03 14.89
C PHE A 200 8.47 7.35 14.95
N LYS A 201 9.64 7.41 15.60
CA LYS A 201 10.48 8.61 15.65
C LYS A 201 10.94 9.01 14.25
N HIS A 202 11.39 8.06 13.43
CA HIS A 202 11.77 8.32 12.04
C HIS A 202 10.60 8.90 11.24
N MET A 203 9.42 8.30 11.34
CA MET A 203 8.22 8.77 10.64
C MET A 203 7.83 10.18 11.07
N MET A 204 7.72 10.44 12.38
CA MET A 204 7.33 11.75 12.89
C MET A 204 8.34 12.86 12.56
N THR A 205 9.63 12.53 12.49
CA THR A 205 10.67 13.52 12.17
C THR A 205 10.71 13.87 10.68
N ASN A 206 10.49 12.89 9.79
CA ASN A 206 10.71 13.07 8.35
C ASN A 206 9.41 13.21 7.54
N TYR A 207 8.28 12.78 8.12
CA TYR A 207 6.94 12.81 7.52
C TYR A 207 5.95 13.32 8.59
N PRO A 208 6.00 14.62 8.92
CA PRO A 208 5.20 15.21 10.00
C PRO A 208 3.78 15.61 9.56
N GLY A 209 3.42 15.44 8.28
CA GLY A 209 2.15 15.88 7.70
C GLY A 209 0.95 14.97 8.00
N GLY A 210 1.12 13.93 8.81
CA GLY A 210 0.08 12.95 9.12
C GLY A 210 0.02 11.78 8.13
N GLU A 211 1.10 11.54 7.38
CA GLU A 211 1.21 10.54 6.31
C GLU A 211 1.08 9.13 6.87
N PHE A 212 1.69 8.86 8.04
CA PHE A 212 1.57 7.58 8.73
C PHE A 212 0.13 7.32 9.18
N GLN A 213 -0.52 8.30 9.80
CA GLN A 213 -1.92 8.21 10.24
C GLN A 213 -2.84 7.98 9.05
N SER A 214 -2.63 8.73 7.96
CA SER A 214 -3.40 8.57 6.72
C SER A 214 -3.20 7.19 6.10
N HIS A 215 -1.96 6.69 6.07
CA HIS A 215 -1.66 5.34 5.61
C HIS A 215 -2.40 4.28 6.44
N MET A 216 -2.37 4.39 7.78
CA MET A 216 -3.06 3.45 8.66
C MET A 216 -4.59 3.50 8.47
N ALA A 217 -5.17 4.69 8.29
CA ALA A 217 -6.59 4.86 7.99
C ALA A 217 -6.97 4.18 6.66
N GLY A 218 -6.17 4.38 5.61
CA GLY A 218 -6.37 3.70 4.32
C GLY A 218 -6.17 2.19 4.39
N TYR A 219 -5.18 1.71 5.15
CA TYR A 219 -4.90 0.29 5.33
C TYR A 219 -6.05 -0.47 6.00
N ARG A 220 -6.73 0.20 6.96
CA ARG A 220 -7.90 -0.32 7.67
C ARG A 220 -9.17 -0.32 6.80
N GLN A 221 -9.28 0.63 5.86
CA GLN A 221 -10.51 0.84 5.10
C GLN A 221 -10.97 -0.43 4.35
N GLY A 222 -12.27 -0.74 4.49
CA GLY A 222 -12.91 -1.88 3.82
C GLY A 222 -12.64 -3.25 4.46
N ARG A 223 -11.89 -3.30 5.57
CA ARG A 223 -11.73 -4.54 6.36
C ARG A 223 -12.83 -4.63 7.41
N PRO A 224 -13.38 -5.84 7.66
CA PRO A 224 -14.22 -6.07 8.82
C PRO A 224 -13.47 -5.70 10.09
N SER A 225 -14.15 -4.97 10.98
CA SER A 225 -13.66 -4.65 12.31
C SER A 225 -13.82 -5.85 13.24
N TRP A 226 -13.02 -5.90 14.30
CA TRP A 226 -13.11 -6.97 15.31
C TRP A 226 -14.49 -7.01 16.00
N MET A 227 -15.20 -5.88 16.01
CA MET A 227 -16.54 -5.70 16.58
C MET A 227 -17.67 -5.89 15.56
N ASP A 228 -17.37 -6.32 14.33
CA ASP A 228 -18.42 -6.76 13.41
C ASP A 228 -19.04 -8.09 13.87
N GLU A 229 -20.31 -8.29 13.51
CA GLU A 229 -21.02 -9.54 13.76
C GLU A 229 -20.22 -10.72 13.16
N GLY A 230 -20.01 -11.76 13.98
CA GLY A 230 -19.24 -12.94 13.59
C GLY A 230 -17.72 -12.84 13.78
N ALA A 231 -17.16 -11.67 14.15
CA ALA A 231 -15.74 -11.51 14.46
C ALA A 231 -15.44 -11.72 15.97
N TYR A 232 -15.91 -10.80 16.82
CA TYR A 232 -15.81 -10.91 18.28
C TYR A 232 -17.20 -10.72 18.91
N PRO A 233 -17.65 -11.61 19.82
CA PRO A 233 -18.97 -11.52 20.45
C PRO A 233 -19.01 -10.42 21.53
N VAL A 234 -19.10 -9.15 21.09
CA VAL A 234 -19.07 -7.96 21.96
C VAL A 234 -20.20 -7.99 22.98
N ALA A 235 -21.43 -8.29 22.54
CA ALA A 235 -22.60 -8.29 23.40
C ALA A 235 -22.46 -9.32 24.54
N GLU A 236 -21.99 -10.52 24.22
CA GLU A 236 -21.91 -11.63 25.17
C GLU A 236 -20.69 -11.55 26.07
N ARG A 237 -19.54 -11.07 25.57
CA ARG A 237 -18.26 -11.09 26.30
C ARG A 237 -17.87 -9.76 26.93
N LEU A 238 -18.30 -8.64 26.37
CA LEU A 238 -17.97 -7.31 26.92
C LEU A 238 -19.16 -6.67 27.62
N ILE A 239 -20.30 -6.56 26.93
CA ILE A 239 -21.44 -5.79 27.46
C ILE A 239 -22.16 -6.57 28.57
N ARG A 240 -22.41 -7.87 28.37
CA ARG A 240 -23.16 -8.67 29.33
C ARG A 240 -22.40 -8.83 30.64
N GLY A 241 -22.96 -8.24 31.71
CA GLY A 241 -22.39 -8.31 33.05
C GLY A 241 -21.31 -7.27 33.32
N ALA A 242 -21.10 -6.32 32.41
CA ALA A 242 -20.26 -5.15 32.67
C ALA A 242 -20.82 -4.29 33.81
N ASP A 243 -19.90 -3.62 34.50
CA ASP A 243 -20.26 -2.60 35.49
C ASP A 243 -20.94 -1.41 34.77
N GLY A 244 -22.21 -1.20 35.09
CA GLY A 244 -23.03 -0.13 34.50
C GLY A 244 -22.77 1.26 35.09
N SER A 245 -21.87 1.40 36.07
CA SER A 245 -21.57 2.69 36.67
C SER A 245 -20.87 3.61 35.66
N ALA A 246 -21.25 4.89 35.66
CA ALA A 246 -20.73 5.87 34.71
C ALA A 246 -19.21 6.09 34.84
N ASP A 247 -18.63 5.79 36.01
CA ASP A 247 -17.21 5.95 36.28
C ASP A 247 -16.37 4.71 35.96
N ALA A 248 -17.00 3.54 35.78
CA ALA A 248 -16.29 2.31 35.41
C ALA A 248 -15.64 2.46 34.03
N ALA A 249 -14.37 2.07 33.92
CA ALA A 249 -13.74 1.94 32.62
C ALA A 249 -14.30 0.70 31.92
N PHE A 250 -14.88 0.87 30.74
CA PHE A 250 -15.48 -0.22 29.97
C PHE A 250 -14.54 -0.71 28.86
N LEU A 251 -14.03 0.22 28.06
CA LEU A 251 -13.08 -0.08 26.99
C LEU A 251 -11.91 0.91 27.05
N VAL A 252 -10.69 0.38 26.99
CA VAL A 252 -9.47 1.18 26.93
C VAL A 252 -8.74 0.85 25.63
N ASP A 253 -8.66 1.82 24.73
CA ASP A 253 -7.95 1.70 23.46
C ASP A 253 -6.51 2.19 23.63
N ILE A 254 -5.59 1.24 23.80
CA ILE A 254 -4.17 1.48 24.10
C ILE A 254 -3.39 1.59 22.78
N GLY A 255 -2.87 2.77 22.48
CA GLY A 255 -2.29 3.08 21.17
C GLY A 255 -3.35 3.33 20.11
N GLY A 256 -4.51 3.84 20.51
CA GLY A 256 -5.70 4.03 19.65
C GLY A 256 -5.58 5.16 18.62
N SER A 257 -4.44 5.85 18.57
CA SER A 257 -4.19 6.98 17.68
C SER A 257 -5.24 8.08 17.88
N ILE A 258 -5.96 8.46 16.81
CA ILE A 258 -7.03 9.46 16.84
C ILE A 258 -8.40 8.89 17.27
N GLY A 259 -8.44 7.65 17.80
CA GLY A 259 -9.65 7.06 18.40
C GLY A 259 -10.67 6.49 17.42
N HIS A 260 -10.23 6.07 16.23
CA HIS A 260 -11.13 5.54 15.19
C HIS A 260 -11.84 4.23 15.58
N ASP A 261 -11.17 3.37 16.37
CA ASP A 261 -11.77 2.13 16.88
C ASP A 261 -12.83 2.44 17.95
N LEU A 262 -12.59 3.41 18.83
CA LEU A 262 -13.57 3.85 19.83
C LEU A 262 -14.78 4.54 19.21
N ASP A 263 -14.58 5.42 18.23
CA ASP A 263 -15.68 6.07 17.51
C ASP A 263 -16.61 5.02 16.86
N GLU A 264 -16.02 4.08 16.13
CA GLU A 264 -16.78 3.02 15.49
C GLU A 264 -17.44 2.08 16.51
N PHE A 265 -16.79 1.82 17.65
CA PHE A 265 -17.37 1.04 18.75
C PHE A 265 -18.61 1.71 19.31
N CYS A 266 -18.52 3.00 19.66
CA CYS A 266 -19.66 3.78 20.15
C CYS A 266 -20.81 3.80 19.14
N ARG A 267 -20.51 3.84 17.84
CA ARG A 267 -21.52 3.85 16.78
C ARG A 267 -22.21 2.50 16.59
N LYS A 268 -21.49 1.38 16.79
CA LYS A 268 -22.01 0.00 16.66
C LYS A 268 -22.67 -0.52 17.94
N HIS A 269 -22.20 -0.06 19.08
CA HIS A 269 -22.65 -0.47 20.40
C HIS A 269 -23.01 0.75 21.26
N PRO A 270 -24.03 1.54 20.86
CA PRO A 270 -24.39 2.79 21.55
C PRO A 270 -24.85 2.57 23.00
N ASP A 271 -25.29 1.35 23.32
CA ASP A 271 -25.75 0.97 24.67
C ASP A 271 -24.63 0.38 25.56
N ALA A 272 -23.38 0.39 25.08
CA ALA A 272 -22.24 -0.06 25.89
C ALA A 272 -22.07 0.85 27.13
N PRO A 273 -21.95 0.28 28.35
CA PRO A 273 -21.90 1.05 29.59
C PRO A 273 -20.52 1.69 29.82
N GLY A 274 -20.41 2.51 30.87
CA GLY A 274 -19.12 3.00 31.38
C GLY A 274 -18.36 3.94 30.43
N ARG A 275 -17.07 4.12 30.72
CA ARG A 275 -16.17 5.03 29.99
C ARG A 275 -15.41 4.29 28.89
N HIS A 276 -15.39 4.91 27.71
CA HIS A 276 -14.51 4.57 26.60
C HIS A 276 -13.28 5.48 26.67
N ILE A 277 -12.10 4.90 26.86
CA ILE A 277 -10.87 5.62 27.19
C ILE A 277 -9.87 5.44 26.06
N LEU A 278 -9.47 6.54 25.43
CA LEU A 278 -8.37 6.58 24.48
C LEU A 278 -7.04 6.79 25.22
N GLN A 279 -6.04 5.96 24.93
CA GLN A 279 -4.66 6.16 25.40
C GLN A 279 -3.70 6.20 24.22
N ASP A 280 -2.91 7.27 24.14
CA ASP A 280 -1.80 7.39 23.20
C ASP A 280 -0.73 8.36 23.76
N LEU A 281 0.34 8.58 23.02
CA LEU A 281 1.39 9.53 23.35
C LEU A 281 0.83 10.97 23.34
N PRO A 282 1.34 11.88 24.20
CA PRO A 282 0.78 13.23 24.34
C PRO A 282 0.66 14.03 23.03
N HIS A 283 1.61 13.88 22.11
CA HIS A 283 1.62 14.60 20.83
C HIS A 283 0.65 14.01 19.79
N VAL A 284 0.19 12.75 19.98
CA VAL A 284 -0.87 12.17 19.15
C VAL A 284 -2.21 12.68 19.65
N LEU A 285 -2.41 12.66 20.97
CA LEU A 285 -3.63 13.15 21.61
C LEU A 285 -3.84 14.66 21.46
N SER A 286 -2.80 15.46 21.19
CA SER A 286 -2.96 16.89 20.92
C SER A 286 -3.53 17.22 19.54
N GLN A 287 -3.80 16.20 18.69
CA GLN A 287 -4.34 16.38 17.34
C GLN A 287 -5.88 16.24 17.29
N ILE A 288 -6.51 15.91 18.42
CA ILE A 288 -7.96 15.71 18.55
C ILE A 288 -8.60 16.77 19.44
#